data_AF-A0A0M3IAT3-F1
#
_entry.id   AF-A0A0M3IAT3-F1
#
_cell.length_a   1.000
_cell.length_b   1.000
_cell.length_c   1.000
_cell.angle_alpha   90.00
_cell.angle_beta   90.00
_cell.angle_gamma   90.00
#
_symmetry.space_group_name_H-M   'P 1'
#
loop_
_entity.id
_entity.type
_entity.pdbx_description
1 polymer ?
#
loop_
_entity_poly.entity_id
_entity_poly.type
_entity_poly.pdbx_seq_one_letter_code
_entity_poly.pdbx_strand_id
1 'polypeptide(L)' 'MESEVKDHKGGAMFDVKSDSGLLEFNNFLADNAFATGFTLAGEDSCLFAGLGKAPDAKKYANVARWYKHIASYTDDERAA' A
#
# COMPACT_ATOMS: atom_id res chain seq x y z
N MET A 1 -14.62 27.78 6.19
CA MET A 1 -13.56 26.77 6.49
C MET A 1 -13.80 25.65 5.51
N GLU A 2 -13.57 25.95 4.23
CA GLU A 2 -13.77 24.97 3.16
C GLU A 2 -12.53 24.10 3.16
N SER A 3 -12.72 22.85 3.56
CA SER A 3 -11.73 21.80 3.44
C SER A 3 -11.32 21.71 1.98
N GLU A 4 -10.08 22.06 1.71
CA GLU A 4 -9.42 21.90 0.42
C GLU A 4 -9.57 20.44 0.00
N VAL A 5 -10.44 20.20 -0.99
CA VAL A 5 -10.50 18.94 -1.72
C VAL A 5 -9.18 18.88 -2.46
N LYS A 6 -8.18 18.23 -1.87
CA LYS A 6 -6.98 17.81 -2.61
C LYS A 6 -7.47 16.89 -3.71
N ASP A 7 -7.36 17.37 -4.94
CA ASP A 7 -7.55 16.60 -6.16
C ASP A 7 -6.83 15.26 -6.02
N HIS A 8 -7.60 14.19 -5.78
CA HIS A 8 -7.10 12.82 -5.85
C HIS A 8 -6.95 12.45 -7.33
N LYS A 9 -5.94 13.04 -7.98
CA LYS A 9 -5.42 12.58 -9.27
C LYS A 9 -4.76 11.22 -9.05
N GLY A 10 -5.55 10.13 -9.06
CA GLY A 10 -5.15 8.74 -9.32
C GLY A 10 -3.78 8.28 -8.80
N GLY A 11 -3.35 8.78 -7.64
CA GLY A 11 -2.05 8.54 -7.05
C GLY A 11 -2.26 7.69 -5.80
N ALA A 12 -1.54 6.58 -5.72
CA ALA A 12 -1.66 5.64 -4.61
C ALA A 12 -1.64 6.37 -3.25
N MET A 13 -2.48 5.93 -2.30
CA MET A 13 -2.68 6.57 -0.99
C MET A 13 -1.39 6.84 -0.20
N PHE A 14 -0.33 6.08 -0.48
CA PHE A 14 0.99 6.22 0.13
C PHE A 14 2.07 6.35 -0.95
N ASP A 15 3.02 7.27 -0.76
CA ASP A 15 4.20 7.36 -1.61
C ASP A 15 5.24 6.28 -1.25
N VAL A 16 5.04 5.07 -1.77
CA VAL A 16 5.91 3.91 -1.50
C VAL A 16 7.32 4.03 -2.09
N LYS A 17 7.64 5.13 -2.77
CA LYS A 17 8.99 5.41 -3.30
C LYS A 17 9.82 6.26 -2.33
N SER A 18 9.21 6.85 -1.31
CA SER A 18 9.90 7.63 -0.29
C SER A 18 9.94 6.91 1.06
N ASP A 19 10.96 7.23 1.85
CA ASP A 19 11.14 6.69 3.20
C ASP A 19 9.94 7.03 4.11
N SER A 20 9.46 8.27 4.00
CA SER A 20 8.31 8.80 4.72
C SER A 20 7.02 8.07 4.36
N GLY A 21 6.73 7.92 3.07
CA GLY A 21 5.51 7.23 2.64
C GLY A 21 5.52 5.74 2.99
N LEU A 22 6.69 5.10 3.00
CA LEU A 22 6.84 3.73 3.50
C LEU A 22 6.61 3.62 5.01
N LEU A 23 7.06 4.60 5.80
CA LEU A 23 6.78 4.65 7.24
C LEU A 23 5.28 4.85 7.51
N GLU A 24 4.65 5.78 6.80
CA GLU A 24 3.20 6.03 6.90
C GLU A 24 2.40 4.76 6.58
N PHE A 25 2.73 4.10 5.47
CA PHE A 25 2.05 2.87 5.07
C PHE A 25 2.31 1.73 6.06
N ASN A 26 3.53 1.61 6.58
CA ASN A 26 3.88 0.61 7.59
C ASN A 26 3.05 0.77 8.86
N ASN A 27 2.83 2.01 9.30
CA ASN A 27 2.03 2.31 10.49
C ASN A 27 0.56 2.02 10.24
N PHE A 28 0.04 2.39 9.06
CA PHE A 28 -1.33 2.07 8.68
C PHE A 28 -1.59 0.54 8.67
N LEU A 29 -0.67 -0.25 8.12
CA LEU A 29 -0.75 -1.70 8.06
C LEU A 29 -0.52 -2.41 9.41
N ALA A 30 -0.28 -1.68 10.50
CA ALA A 30 -0.28 -2.26 11.83
C ALA A 30 -1.68 -2.76 12.23
N ASP A 31 -2.71 -2.01 11.86
CA ASP A 31 -4.11 -2.31 12.19
C ASP A 31 -4.92 -2.82 10.99
N ASN A 32 -4.32 -2.81 9.79
CA ASN A 32 -4.98 -3.16 8.53
C ASN A 32 -4.23 -4.28 7.81
N ALA A 33 -4.99 -5.18 7.17
CA ALA A 33 -4.43 -6.28 6.38
C ALA A 33 -4.07 -5.84 4.96
N PHE A 34 -4.79 -4.85 4.41
CA PHE A 34 -4.73 -4.32 3.05
C PHE A 34 -4.66 -2.79 3.07
N ALA A 35 -4.41 -2.17 1.92
CA ALA A 35 -4.25 -0.73 1.75
C ALA A 35 -5.50 0.11 2.08
N THR A 36 -6.68 -0.51 2.04
CA THR A 36 -7.97 0.13 2.34
C THR A 36 -8.74 -0.55 3.48
N GLY A 37 -8.09 -1.45 4.24
CA GLY A 37 -8.69 -2.11 5.40
C GLY A 37 -8.42 -3.61 5.46
N PHE A 38 -9.48 -4.41 5.33
CA PHE A 38 -9.45 -5.87 5.53
C PHE A 38 -9.80 -6.71 4.30
N THR A 39 -10.03 -6.06 3.16
CA THR A 39 -10.33 -6.73 1.88
C THR A 39 -9.33 -6.26 0.83
N LEU A 40 -8.89 -7.17 -0.04
CA LEU A 40 -8.07 -6.85 -1.21
C LEU A 40 -8.81 -5.86 -2.11
N ALA A 41 -8.11 -4.82 -2.56
CA ALA A 41 -8.66 -3.82 -3.47
C ALA A 41 -7.61 -3.35 -4.50
N GLY A 42 -8.06 -2.63 -5.53
CA GLY A 42 -7.18 -2.12 -6.59
C GLY A 42 -6.03 -1.24 -6.09
N GLU A 43 -6.20 -0.56 -4.95
CA GLU A 43 -5.14 0.22 -4.31
C GLU A 43 -3.94 -0.65 -3.90
N ASP A 44 -4.18 -1.89 -3.46
CA ASP A 44 -3.11 -2.82 -3.10
C ASP A 44 -2.22 -3.10 -4.32
N SER A 45 -2.84 -3.30 -5.47
CA SER A 45 -2.17 -3.56 -6.75
C SER A 45 -1.34 -2.38 -7.22
N CYS A 46 -1.89 -1.16 -7.10
CA CYS A 46 -1.16 0.08 -7.40
C CYS A 46 0.07 0.25 -6.51
N LEU A 47 -0.07 0.05 -5.20
CA LEU A 47 1.04 0.16 -4.24
C LEU A 47 2.07 -0.95 -4.44
N PHE A 48 1.62 -2.18 -4.74
CA PHE A 48 2.48 -3.34 -4.93
C PHE A 48 3.35 -3.17 -6.18
N ALA A 49 2.73 -2.73 -7.28
CA ALA A 49 3.45 -2.36 -8.50
C ALA A 49 4.41 -1.18 -8.25
N GLY A 50 3.99 -0.18 -7.45
CA GLY A 50 4.81 0.98 -7.10
C GLY A 50 6.10 0.64 -6.36
N LEU A 51 6.07 -0.37 -5.49
CA LEU A 51 7.26 -0.89 -4.79
C LEU A 51 8.22 -1.63 -5.73
N GLY A 52 7.68 -2.44 -6.64
CA GLY A 52 8.42 -3.26 -7.61
C GLY A 52 9.24 -4.41 -7.03
N LYS A 53 9.69 -4.31 -5.77
CA LYS A 53 10.40 -5.37 -5.03
C LYS A 53 10.03 -5.32 -3.54
N ALA A 54 10.31 -6.41 -2.84
CA ALA A 54 10.08 -6.48 -1.40
C ALA A 54 10.85 -5.37 -0.65
N PRO A 55 10.20 -4.64 0.29
CA PRO A 55 10.84 -3.62 1.11
C PRO A 55 11.73 -4.24 2.20
N ASP A 56 12.58 -3.42 2.84
CA ASP A 56 13.38 -3.87 3.98
C ASP A 56 12.49 -4.24 5.17
N ALA A 57 12.38 -5.55 5.44
CA ALA A 57 11.53 -6.07 6.52
C ALA A 57 11.99 -5.68 7.93
N LYS A 58 13.25 -5.27 8.12
CA LYS A 58 13.73 -4.77 9.43
C LYS A 58 13.21 -3.36 9.72
N LYS A 59 12.97 -2.57 8.68
CA LYS A 59 12.50 -1.19 8.77
C LYS A 59 10.99 -1.06 8.58
N TYR A 60 10.43 -1.84 7.67
CA TYR A 60 9.02 -1.79 7.26
C TYR A 60 8.36 -3.16 7.38
N ALA A 61 8.35 -3.71 8.60
CA ALA A 61 7.89 -5.07 8.86
C ALA A 61 6.45 -5.33 8.35
N ASN A 62 5.54 -4.37 8.53
CA ASN A 62 4.14 -4.51 8.12
C ASN A 62 3.98 -4.40 6.60
N VAL A 63 4.72 -3.51 5.94
CA VAL A 63 4.73 -3.43 4.48
C VAL A 63 5.36 -4.70 3.88
N ALA A 64 6.40 -5.25 4.49
CA ALA A 64 7.01 -6.50 4.04
C ALA A 64 6.05 -7.69 4.19
N ARG A 65 5.30 -7.77 5.29
CA ARG A 65 4.22 -8.75 5.50
C ARG A 65 3.14 -8.61 4.43
N TRP A 66 2.62 -7.40 4.26
CA TRP A 66 1.60 -7.08 3.26
C TRP A 66 2.09 -7.38 1.83
N TYR A 67 3.32 -7.00 1.47
CA TYR A 67 3.89 -7.25 0.15
C TYR A 67 3.92 -8.75 -0.18
N LYS A 68 4.33 -9.59 0.78
CA LYS A 68 4.30 -11.05 0.62
C LYS A 68 2.88 -11.58 0.47
N HIS A 69 1.92 -10.99 1.18
CA HIS A 69 0.52 -11.36 1.08
C HIS A 69 -0.05 -11.01 -0.31
N ILE A 70 0.16 -9.79 -0.79
CA ILE A 70 -0.28 -9.36 -2.13
C ILE A 70 0.40 -10.17 -3.24
N ALA A 71 1.69 -10.49 -3.09
CA ALA A 71 2.42 -11.34 -4.03
C ALA A 71 1.88 -12.78 -4.13
N SER A 72 1.08 -13.24 -3.17
CA SER A 72 0.46 -14.58 -3.22
C SER A 72 -0.79 -14.64 -4.09
N TYR A 73 -1.38 -13.49 -4.44
CA TYR A 73 -2.51 -13.40 -5.34
C TYR A 73 -2.05 -13.36 -6.80
N THR A 74 -2.84 -13.96 -7.68
CA THR A 74 -2.68 -13.83 -9.13
C THR A 74 -2.89 -12.37 -9.57
N ASP A 75 -2.48 -12.04 -10.80
CA ASP A 75 -2.72 -10.70 -11.35
C ASP A 75 -4.22 -10.41 -11.52
N ASP A 76 -5.02 -11.43 -11.87
CA ASP A 76 -6.47 -11.30 -12.02
C ASP A 76 -7.16 -11.04 -10.68
N GLU A 77 -6.78 -11.76 -9.61
CA GLU A 77 -7.31 -11.53 -8.26
C GLU A 77 -6.96 -10.14 -7.72
N ARG A 78 -5.82 -9.59 -8.16
CA ARG A 78 -5.36 -8.24 -7.83
C ARG A 78 -6.07 -7.14 -8.63
N ALA A 79 -6.68 -7.48 -9.76
CA ALA A 79 -7.35 -6.53 -10.64
C ALA A 79 -8.87 -6.40 -10.37
N ALA A 80 -9.43 -7.29 -9.55
CA ALA A 80 -10.84 -7.32 -9.16
C ALA A 80 -11.17 -6.28 -8.08
#